data_AF-Q73SX5-F1
#
_entry.id   AF-Q73SX5-F1
#
_cell.length_a   1.000
_cell.length_b   1.000
_cell.length_c   1.000
_cell.angle_alpha   90.00
_cell.angle_beta   90.00
_cell.angle_gamma   90.00
#
_symmetry.space_group_name_H-M   'P 1'
#
loop_
_entity.id
_entity.type
_entity.pdbx_description
1 polymer ?
#
loop_
_entity_poly.entity_id
_entity_poly.type
_entity_poly.pdbx_seq_one_letter_code
_entity_poly.pdbx_strand_id
1 'polypeptide(L)'
;MSRLSRGLRAGAAFVALGVTAAIFPSTAVADSTEDFPIPRRMINTTCDAEQILAATRDTSPVYYQRYMIDFNNHPNVQQATIDKAHWFYALSPQDRRNYSENFYAPPRPIRCGRPGPTT
;
A
#
# COMPACT_ATOMS: atom_id res chain seq x y z
N MET A 1 13.05 -4.80 58.37
CA MET A 1 12.60 -3.76 57.41
C MET A 1 13.80 -3.19 56.68
N SER A 2 14.05 -3.59 55.43
CA SER A 2 15.26 -3.23 54.68
C SER A 2 15.14 -1.80 54.13
N ARG A 3 16.01 -0.88 54.56
CA ARG A 3 16.04 0.51 54.07
C ARG A 3 16.82 0.54 52.75
N LEU A 4 16.12 0.45 51.62
CA LEU A 4 16.75 0.73 50.32
C LEU A 4 17.34 2.15 50.32
N SER A 5 18.61 2.26 49.95
CA SER A 5 19.36 3.51 49.92
C SER A 5 18.76 4.50 48.92
N ARG A 6 18.80 5.81 49.25
CA ARG A 6 18.27 6.89 48.38
C ARG A 6 18.86 6.85 46.96
N GLY A 7 20.10 6.39 46.80
CA GLY A 7 20.76 6.22 45.51
C GLY A 7 20.12 5.14 44.62
N LEU A 8 19.66 4.03 45.21
CA LEU A 8 18.99 2.96 44.47
C LEU A 8 17.60 3.39 43.96
N ARG A 9 16.91 4.24 44.73
CA ARG A 9 15.61 4.83 44.32
C ARG A 9 15.78 5.87 43.21
N ALA A 10 16.84 6.69 43.28
CA ALA A 10 17.16 7.67 42.25
C ALA A 10 17.54 6.98 40.93
N GLY A 11 18.39 5.95 40.98
CA GLY A 11 18.78 5.17 39.80
C GLY A 11 17.58 4.51 39.10
N ALA A 12 16.64 3.94 39.86
CA ALA A 12 15.43 3.35 39.30
C ALA A 12 14.54 4.37 38.56
N ALA A 13 14.43 5.60 39.08
CA ALA A 13 13.65 6.66 38.45
C ALA A 13 14.25 7.14 37.11
N PHE A 14 15.58 7.23 37.01
CA PHE A 14 16.26 7.61 35.77
C PHE A 14 16.14 6.53 34.69
N VAL A 15 16.24 5.25 35.05
CA VAL A 15 16.02 4.14 34.09
C VAL A 15 14.57 4.11 33.60
N ALA A 16 13.59 4.33 34.49
CA ALA A 16 12.18 4.36 34.11
C ALA A 16 11.85 5.49 33.10
N LEU A 17 12.46 6.67 33.25
CA LEU A 17 12.27 7.79 32.32
C LEU A 17 13.00 7.60 30.99
N GLY A 18 14.21 7.05 31.00
CA GLY A 18 14.98 6.79 29.77
C GLY A 18 14.33 5.75 28.84
N VAL A 19 13.63 4.76 29.41
CA VAL A 19 12.92 3.73 28.63
C VAL A 19 11.69 4.30 27.90
N THR A 20 11.04 5.34 28.42
CA THR A 20 9.83 5.89 27.77
C THR A 20 10.12 6.56 26.41
N ALA A 21 11.29 7.18 26.24
CA ALA A 21 11.65 7.85 24.98
C ALA A 21 11.84 6.87 23.80
N ALA A 22 12.18 5.62 24.07
CA ALA A 22 12.41 4.60 23.04
C ALA A 22 11.13 3.87 22.59
N ILE A 23 9.99 4.11 23.25
CA ILE A 23 8.72 3.41 22.97
C ILE A 23 7.76 4.28 22.14
N PHE A 24 8.08 5.56 21.90
CA PHE A 24 7.22 6.38 21.05
C PHE A 24 7.30 5.88 19.60
N PRO A 25 6.19 5.41 19.01
CA PRO A 25 6.16 5.04 17.61
C PRO A 25 6.49 6.28 16.78
N SER A 26 7.41 6.14 15.82
CA SER A 26 7.71 7.19 14.85
C SER A 26 6.41 7.63 14.16
N THR A 27 6.23 8.93 13.96
CA THR A 27 5.07 9.47 13.25
C THR A 27 5.04 8.88 11.84
N ALA A 28 4.06 8.01 11.57
CA ALA A 28 3.86 7.46 10.24
C ALA A 28 3.46 8.61 9.29
N VAL A 29 4.36 8.95 8.36
CA VAL A 29 4.05 9.88 7.28
C VAL A 29 3.19 9.13 6.29
N ALA A 30 1.89 9.43 6.27
CA ALA A 30 0.96 8.91 5.26
C ALA A 30 1.14 9.69 3.94
N ASP A 31 2.32 9.55 3.32
CA ASP A 31 2.56 10.04 1.98
C ASP A 31 2.10 8.97 0.97
N SER A 32 0.90 9.16 0.43
CA SER A 32 0.32 8.24 -0.56
C SER A 32 0.85 8.48 -1.98
N THR A 33 1.80 9.40 -2.18
CA THR A 33 2.37 9.69 -3.50
C THR A 33 2.93 8.45 -4.18
N GLU A 34 3.56 7.56 -3.40
CA GLU A 34 4.15 6.31 -3.88
C GLU A 34 3.16 5.14 -3.99
N ASP A 35 1.93 5.31 -3.49
CA ASP A 35 0.91 4.26 -3.51
C ASP A 35 -0.17 4.46 -4.59
N PHE A 36 -0.10 5.55 -5.34
CA PHE A 36 -1.03 5.90 -6.41
C PHE A 36 -0.33 5.98 -7.79
N PRO A 37 -0.98 5.54 -8.88
CA PRO A 37 -2.20 4.72 -8.95
C PRO A 37 -2.03 3.25 -8.54
N ILE A 38 -0.83 2.70 -8.71
CA ILE A 38 -0.49 1.32 -8.34
C ILE A 38 0.44 1.35 -7.12
N PRO A 39 0.13 0.61 -6.03
CA PRO A 39 0.90 0.64 -4.80
C PRO A 39 2.37 0.23 -4.95
N ARG A 40 3.27 0.88 -4.19
CA ARG A 40 4.73 0.60 -4.20
C ARG A 40 5.07 -0.89 -4.00
N ARG A 41 4.26 -1.62 -3.22
CA ARG A 41 4.43 -3.06 -2.99
C ARG A 41 4.21 -3.89 -4.27
N MET A 42 3.27 -3.47 -5.12
CA MET A 42 2.99 -4.14 -6.40
C MET A 42 4.03 -3.75 -7.47
N ILE A 43 4.58 -2.55 -7.39
CA ILE A 43 5.69 -2.11 -8.24
C ILE A 43 6.96 -2.93 -7.97
N ASN A 44 7.33 -3.06 -6.69
CA ASN A 44 8.61 -3.64 -6.28
C ASN A 44 8.57 -5.15 -5.97
N THR A 45 7.40 -5.79 -6.06
CA THR A 45 7.30 -7.22 -5.77
C THR A 45 8.08 -8.06 -6.78
N THR A 46 8.74 -9.11 -6.28
CA THR A 46 9.35 -10.18 -7.07
C THR A 46 8.38 -11.33 -7.35
N CYS A 47 7.16 -11.27 -6.82
CA CYS A 47 6.14 -12.29 -7.07
C CYS A 47 5.60 -12.19 -8.51
N ASP A 48 5.26 -13.34 -9.07
CA ASP A 48 4.52 -13.44 -10.33
C ASP A 48 2.99 -13.23 -10.15
N ALA A 49 2.26 -13.22 -11.26
CA ALA A 49 0.82 -12.98 -11.26
C ALA A 49 0.06 -14.03 -10.44
N GLU A 50 0.45 -15.29 -10.56
CA GLU A 50 -0.17 -16.44 -9.90
C GLU A 50 0.02 -16.39 -8.39
N GLN A 51 1.22 -16.04 -7.94
CA GLN A 51 1.54 -15.87 -6.53
C GLN A 51 0.74 -14.73 -5.92
N ILE A 52 0.60 -13.60 -6.63
CA ILE A 52 -0.25 -12.49 -6.17
C ILE A 52 -1.72 -12.91 -6.11
N LEU A 53 -2.21 -13.65 -7.11
CA LEU A 53 -3.59 -14.13 -7.14
C LEU A 53 -3.86 -15.12 -6.00
N ALA A 54 -2.93 -16.05 -5.74
CA ALA A 54 -3.00 -16.99 -4.62
C ALA A 54 -2.97 -16.26 -3.26
N ALA A 55 -2.06 -15.29 -3.09
CA ALA A 55 -2.01 -14.47 -1.88
C ALA A 55 -3.32 -13.69 -1.67
N THR A 56 -3.94 -13.21 -2.75
CA THR A 56 -5.23 -12.49 -2.69
C THR A 56 -6.36 -13.43 -2.28
N ARG A 57 -6.38 -14.68 -2.79
CA ARG A 57 -7.33 -15.71 -2.38
C ARG A 57 -7.28 -15.94 -0.86
N ASP A 58 -6.07 -15.99 -0.31
CA ASP A 58 -5.85 -16.37 1.09
C ASP A 58 -6.01 -15.18 2.06
N THR A 59 -5.66 -13.96 1.64
CA THR A 59 -5.68 -12.75 2.50
C THR A 59 -6.89 -11.84 2.30
N SER A 60 -7.51 -11.87 1.12
CA SER A 60 -8.62 -10.98 0.74
C SER A 60 -9.72 -11.75 -0.01
N PRO A 61 -10.29 -12.81 0.60
CA PRO A 61 -11.15 -13.79 -0.09
C PRO A 61 -12.41 -13.16 -0.71
N VAL A 62 -12.98 -12.13 -0.08
CA VAL A 62 -14.16 -11.42 -0.63
C VAL A 62 -13.83 -10.74 -1.96
N TYR A 63 -12.67 -10.08 -2.06
CA TYR A 63 -12.25 -9.42 -3.29
C TYR A 63 -11.83 -10.44 -4.35
N TYR A 64 -11.11 -11.49 -3.95
CA TYR A 64 -10.78 -12.60 -4.84
C TYR A 64 -12.05 -13.15 -5.50
N GLN A 65 -13.05 -13.54 -4.70
CA GLN A 65 -14.27 -14.13 -5.21
C GLN A 65 -15.04 -13.18 -6.13
N ARG A 66 -15.13 -11.88 -5.77
CA ARG A 66 -15.79 -10.87 -6.61
C ARG A 66 -15.14 -10.80 -8.00
N TYR A 67 -13.81 -10.72 -8.07
CA TYR A 67 -13.12 -10.60 -9.34
C TYR A 67 -13.07 -11.91 -10.13
N MET A 68 -13.02 -13.07 -9.46
CA MET A 68 -13.10 -14.36 -10.17
C MET A 68 -14.49 -14.61 -10.75
N ILE A 69 -15.56 -14.16 -10.08
CA ILE A 69 -16.91 -14.18 -10.65
C ILE A 69 -16.98 -13.31 -11.91
N ASP A 70 -16.44 -12.08 -11.84
CA ASP A 70 -16.40 -11.18 -12.99
C ASP A 70 -15.59 -11.76 -14.15
N PHE A 71 -14.41 -12.32 -13.87
CA PHE A 71 -13.57 -13.02 -14.83
C PHE A 71 -14.33 -14.17 -15.51
N ASN A 72 -15.01 -15.02 -14.73
CA ASN A 72 -15.77 -16.16 -15.25
C ASN A 72 -16.98 -15.73 -16.09
N ASN A 73 -17.58 -14.57 -15.79
CA ASN A 73 -18.72 -14.02 -16.53
C ASN A 73 -18.32 -13.32 -17.84
N HIS A 74 -17.04 -13.03 -18.05
CA HIS A 74 -16.53 -12.31 -19.24
C HIS A 74 -15.54 -13.14 -20.06
N PRO A 75 -15.94 -14.28 -20.64
CA PRO A 75 -15.06 -15.17 -21.39
C PRO A 75 -14.40 -14.49 -22.60
N ASN A 76 -15.02 -13.47 -23.17
CA ASN A 76 -14.51 -12.71 -24.30
C ASN A 76 -13.22 -11.92 -24.01
N VAL A 77 -12.90 -11.67 -22.73
CA VAL A 77 -11.69 -10.93 -22.31
C VAL A 77 -10.81 -11.70 -21.33
N GLN A 78 -11.12 -12.95 -21.02
CA GLN A 78 -10.35 -13.75 -20.04
C GLN A 78 -8.88 -13.87 -20.43
N GLN A 79 -8.59 -14.27 -21.67
CA GLN A 79 -7.22 -14.45 -22.11
C GLN A 79 -6.46 -13.12 -22.09
N ALA A 80 -7.07 -12.04 -22.59
CA ALA A 80 -6.46 -10.71 -22.53
C ALA A 80 -6.20 -10.24 -21.09
N THR A 81 -7.05 -10.62 -20.13
CA THR A 81 -6.87 -10.31 -18.71
C THR A 81 -5.68 -11.08 -18.12
N ILE A 82 -5.57 -12.37 -18.42
CA ILE A 82 -4.44 -13.21 -18.05
C ILE A 82 -3.15 -12.62 -18.63
N ASP A 83 -3.11 -12.40 -19.94
CA ASP A 83 -1.95 -11.87 -20.65
C ASP A 83 -1.52 -10.51 -20.10
N LYS A 84 -2.48 -9.64 -19.76
CA LYS A 84 -2.20 -8.33 -19.16
C LYS A 84 -1.57 -8.44 -17.78
N ALA A 85 -2.04 -9.38 -16.94
CA ALA A 85 -1.46 -9.62 -15.62
C ALA A 85 -0.02 -10.13 -15.75
N HIS A 86 0.21 -11.16 -16.57
CA HIS A 86 1.56 -11.67 -16.83
C HIS A 86 2.49 -10.60 -17.40
N TRP A 87 2.04 -9.84 -18.41
CA TRP A 87 2.80 -8.74 -18.98
C TRP A 87 3.22 -7.73 -17.90
N PHE A 88 2.30 -7.30 -17.04
CA PHE A 88 2.61 -6.33 -16.00
C PHE A 88 3.66 -6.84 -15.01
N TYR A 89 3.54 -8.10 -14.55
CA TYR A 89 4.54 -8.69 -13.65
C TYR A 89 5.83 -9.15 -14.34
N ALA A 90 5.88 -9.21 -15.68
CA ALA A 90 7.13 -9.42 -16.42
C ALA A 90 7.97 -8.14 -16.56
N LEU A 91 7.37 -6.95 -16.38
CA LEU A 91 8.08 -5.67 -16.44
C LEU A 91 9.06 -5.50 -15.27
N SER A 92 10.12 -4.72 -15.51
CA SER A 92 11.00 -4.24 -14.43
C SER A 92 10.22 -3.34 -13.46
N PRO A 93 10.66 -3.18 -12.19
CA PRO A 93 10.02 -2.25 -11.27
C PRO A 93 9.93 -0.81 -11.81
N GLN A 94 10.96 -0.36 -12.53
CA GLN A 94 10.97 0.96 -13.17
C GLN A 94 9.91 1.07 -14.27
N ASP A 95 9.75 0.04 -15.11
CA ASP A 95 8.73 0.05 -16.16
C ASP A 95 7.31 -0.06 -15.59
N ARG A 96 7.11 -0.83 -14.51
CA ARG A 96 5.82 -0.84 -13.78
C ARG A 96 5.51 0.52 -13.17
N ARG A 97 6.51 1.22 -12.63
CA ARG A 97 6.36 2.59 -12.10
C ARG A 97 5.96 3.55 -13.21
N ASN A 98 6.67 3.53 -14.33
CA ASN A 98 6.36 4.36 -15.50
C ASN A 98 4.95 4.08 -16.03
N TYR A 99 4.53 2.81 -16.10
CA TYR A 99 3.17 2.44 -16.47
C TYR A 99 2.14 3.01 -15.47
N SER A 100 2.41 2.89 -14.17
CA SER A 100 1.57 3.44 -13.10
C SER A 100 1.39 4.96 -13.23
N GLU A 101 2.46 5.71 -13.50
CA GLU A 101 2.42 7.18 -13.65
C GLU A 101 1.59 7.63 -14.85
N ASN A 102 1.59 6.84 -15.91
CA ASN A 102 0.91 7.15 -17.17
C ASN A 102 -0.43 6.41 -17.33
N PHE A 103 -0.94 5.77 -16.27
CA PHE A 103 -2.16 4.98 -16.31
C PHE A 103 -3.41 5.84 -16.59
N TYR A 104 -3.40 7.11 -16.19
CA TYR A 104 -4.44 8.09 -16.52
C TYR A 104 -3.84 9.25 -17.32
N ALA A 105 -4.52 9.69 -18.38
CA ALA A 105 -4.30 11.03 -18.90
C ALA A 105 -4.65 12.04 -17.79
N PRO A 106 -3.84 13.08 -17.54
CA PRO A 106 -4.13 14.03 -16.46
C PRO A 106 -5.52 14.66 -16.71
N PRO A 107 -6.44 14.62 -15.74
CA PRO A 107 -7.69 15.36 -15.86
C PRO A 107 -7.36 16.83 -16.09
N ARG A 108 -8.14 17.50 -16.94
CA ARG A 108 -7.94 18.94 -17.22
C ARG A 108 -7.83 19.69 -15.89
N PRO A 109 -6.89 20.63 -15.74
CA PRO A 109 -6.70 21.33 -14.48
C PRO A 109 -8.02 21.98 -14.06
N ILE A 110 -8.54 21.56 -12.90
CA ILE A 110 -9.68 22.22 -12.27
C ILE A 110 -9.18 23.62 -11.87
N ARG A 111 -9.59 24.64 -12.62
CA ARG A 111 -9.38 26.03 -12.19
C ARG A 111 -10.36 26.30 -11.06
N CYS A 112 -9.87 26.27 -9.82
CA CYS A 112 -10.61 26.80 -8.68
C CYS A 112 -10.97 28.26 -8.99
N GLY A 113 -12.26 28.59 -9.06
CA GLY A 113 -12.75 29.96 -9.23
C GLY A 113 -13.67 30.22 -10.43
N ARG A 114 -14.01 29.23 -11.25
CA ARG A 114 -15.08 29.42 -12.24
C ARG A 114 -16.43 29.02 -11.61
N PRO A 115 -17.41 29.94 -11.49
CA PRO A 115 -18.75 29.54 -11.08
C PRO A 115 -19.26 28.47 -12.04
N GLY A 116 -19.78 27.37 -11.49
CA GLY A 116 -20.35 26.28 -12.27
C GLY A 116 -21.51 26.76 -13.14
N PRO A 117 -21.84 26.05 -14.23
CA PRO A 117 -22.99 26.38 -15.05
C PRO A 117 -24.26 26.29 -14.22
N THR A 118 -24.99 27.40 -14.11
CA THR A 118 -26.37 27.41 -13.63
C THR A 118 -27.26 26.82 -14.72
N THR A 119 -27.65 25.57 -14.57
CA THR A 119 -28.80 24.96 -15.24
C THR A 119 -29.60 24.18 -14.22
#